data_AF-A0AAP6LNM2-F1
#
_entry.id   AF-A0AAP6LNM2-F1
#
_cell.length_a   1.000
_cell.length_b   1.000
_cell.length_c   1.000
_cell.angle_alpha   90.00
_cell.angle_beta   90.00
_cell.angle_gamma   90.00
#
_symmetry.space_group_name_H-M   'P 1'
#
loop_
_entity.id
_entity.type
_entity.pdbx_description
1 polymer ?
#
loop_
_entity_poly.entity_id
_entity_poly.type
_entity_poly.pdbx_seq_one_letter_code
_entity_poly.pdbx_strand_id
1 'polypeptide(L)'
;MKWTENKNIFSNAVIKKLKEIENNRNQEGNFYVTSAKNIENALIQNEPEYSKFDWKDKNMRLLSLFRYWNFIEYFFPYKYQTDENWNSTLKNLLPKFVNAQSEQDYNLANLEMISKIDDSHAYYITWQTNNYFGFKWLPIKFELIDDVAVISGFYDKQLAEKDDLKIGDIITKVDGKTINEIFNEKKKFINGSNILQKKRNSRYAIFNGGSDSIKISFLRNNKETEKIVHRFLFKDFKQEAKENKPKYKILPQNIGYVNMGILEKKDVSKMMDSLMNTKAIIFDIRNYPKGTNYLISNYISSKENEFFKVIVPDLKYPGKFIWKDGDKKSGKMDNYNIKEKLFYLLMKKHKAMQNLLP
;
A
#
# COMPACT_ATOMS: atom_id res chain seq x y z
N MET A 1 23.70 17.67 -1.34
CA MET A 1 24.38 17.38 -0.07
C MET A 1 24.69 18.66 0.74
N LYS A 2 23.70 19.47 1.14
CA LYS A 2 23.97 20.78 1.80
C LYS A 2 24.80 20.68 3.10
N TRP A 3 24.80 19.53 3.77
CA TRP A 3 25.55 19.32 5.00
C TRP A 3 27.08 19.35 4.80
N THR A 4 27.59 19.02 3.62
CA THR A 4 29.03 19.04 3.32
C THR A 4 29.61 20.46 3.27
N GLU A 5 28.75 21.48 3.26
CA GLU A 5 29.11 22.90 3.26
C GLU A 5 28.97 23.55 4.65
N ASN A 6 28.65 22.77 5.68
CA ASN A 6 28.39 23.30 7.02
C ASN A 6 29.68 23.79 7.70
N LYS A 7 29.89 25.09 7.70
CA LYS A 7 31.05 25.76 8.33
C LYS A 7 31.09 25.65 9.86
N ASN A 8 29.99 25.25 10.51
CA ASN A 8 29.98 24.99 11.95
C ASN A 8 30.54 23.60 12.29
N ILE A 9 30.66 22.71 11.29
CA ILE A 9 31.14 21.33 11.48
C ILE A 9 32.51 21.15 10.80
N PHE A 10 32.72 21.77 9.63
CA PHE A 10 33.90 21.56 8.79
C PHE A 10 34.69 22.84 8.55
N SER A 11 36.01 22.71 8.52
CA SER A 11 36.89 23.79 8.06
C SER A 11 36.73 24.04 6.56
N ASN A 12 37.10 25.24 6.09
CA ASN A 12 37.07 25.57 4.67
C ASN A 12 37.88 24.57 3.81
N ALA A 13 38.99 24.05 4.34
CA ALA A 13 39.81 23.04 3.66
C ALA A 13 39.05 21.72 3.48
N VAL A 14 38.35 21.26 4.53
CA VAL A 14 37.52 20.04 4.48
C VAL A 14 36.35 20.25 3.51
N ILE A 15 35.65 21.38 3.58
CA ILE A 15 34.57 21.70 2.64
C ILE A 15 35.08 21.68 1.19
N LYS A 16 36.25 22.29 0.92
CA LYS A 16 36.88 22.25 -0.41
C LYS A 16 37.16 20.82 -0.86
N LYS A 17 37.70 19.97 0.01
CA LYS A 17 37.98 18.57 -0.32
C LYS A 17 36.70 17.76 -0.56
N LEU A 18 35.65 17.97 0.24
CA LEU A 18 34.35 17.31 0.03
C LEU A 18 33.74 17.70 -1.31
N LYS A 19 33.82 18.98 -1.71
CA LYS A 19 33.38 19.45 -3.03
C LYS A 19 34.20 18.84 -4.17
N GLU A 20 35.51 18.74 -3.98
CA GLU A 20 36.39 18.07 -4.95
C GLU A 20 35.98 16.60 -5.13
N ILE A 21 35.71 15.88 -4.05
CA ILE A 21 35.23 14.49 -4.11
C ILE A 21 33.85 14.41 -4.78
N GLU A 22 32.92 15.29 -4.44
CA GLU A 22 31.58 15.31 -5.04
C GLU A 22 31.62 15.57 -6.56
N ASN A 23 32.48 16.47 -7.01
CA ASN A 23 32.65 16.82 -8.41
C ASN A 23 33.42 15.74 -9.19
N ASN A 24 34.36 15.05 -8.55
CA ASN A 24 35.19 14.00 -9.17
C ASN A 24 34.74 12.58 -8.80
N ARG A 25 33.52 12.40 -8.29
CA ARG A 25 32.92 11.07 -8.08
C ARG A 25 32.77 10.34 -9.41
N ASN A 26 32.58 9.02 -9.36
CA ASN A 26 32.28 8.24 -10.55
C ASN A 26 31.00 8.78 -11.25
N GLN A 27 31.15 9.27 -12.48
CA GLN A 27 30.06 9.79 -13.32
C GLN A 27 29.56 8.78 -14.37
N GLU A 28 30.16 7.59 -14.40
CA GLU A 28 29.78 6.50 -15.29
C GLU A 28 28.53 5.75 -14.77
N GLY A 29 28.28 4.55 -15.31
CA GLY A 29 27.21 3.68 -14.82
C GLY A 29 27.47 3.17 -13.40
N ASN A 30 26.39 2.85 -12.69
CA ASN A 30 26.49 2.27 -11.35
C ASN A 30 26.65 0.74 -11.46
N PHE A 31 27.69 0.20 -10.83
CA PHE A 31 27.97 -1.24 -10.86
C PHE A 31 26.94 -2.07 -10.08
N TYR A 32 26.44 -1.56 -8.94
CA TYR A 32 25.60 -2.30 -8.00
C TYR A 32 24.11 -1.99 -8.11
N VAL A 33 23.72 -0.91 -8.80
CA VAL A 33 22.34 -0.49 -8.91
C VAL A 33 22.00 -0.14 -10.36
N THR A 34 20.89 -0.69 -10.85
CA THR A 34 20.32 -0.39 -12.15
C THR A 34 18.86 0.04 -12.00
N SER A 35 18.21 0.40 -13.11
CA SER A 35 16.79 0.75 -13.14
C SER A 35 15.97 -0.40 -13.72
N ALA A 36 14.86 -0.75 -13.08
CA ALA A 36 13.86 -1.65 -13.62
C ALA A 36 13.31 -1.11 -14.95
N LYS A 37 13.22 -2.00 -15.95
CA LYS A 37 12.66 -1.64 -17.26
C LYS A 37 11.20 -1.17 -17.10
N ASN A 38 10.84 -0.08 -17.79
CA ASN A 38 9.51 0.54 -17.85
C ASN A 38 8.98 1.24 -16.58
N ILE A 39 9.46 0.90 -15.38
CA ILE A 39 8.99 1.50 -14.12
C ILE A 39 10.06 2.32 -13.39
N GLU A 40 11.32 2.21 -13.83
CA GLU A 40 12.48 2.99 -13.35
C GLU A 40 12.79 2.90 -11.85
N ASN A 41 12.19 1.94 -11.13
CA ASN A 41 12.58 1.61 -9.77
C ASN A 41 14.03 1.16 -9.72
N ALA A 42 14.78 1.55 -8.68
CA ALA A 42 16.12 1.02 -8.47
C ALA A 42 16.09 -0.49 -8.23
N LEU A 43 17.07 -1.20 -8.79
CA LEU A 43 17.29 -2.63 -8.62
C LEU A 43 18.75 -2.86 -8.24
N ILE A 44 18.97 -3.74 -7.27
CA ILE A 44 20.31 -4.18 -6.90
C ILE A 44 20.79 -5.22 -7.94
N GLN A 45 22.05 -5.13 -8.34
CA GLN A 45 22.71 -6.07 -9.25
C GLN A 45 24.17 -6.30 -8.81
N ASN A 46 24.81 -7.35 -9.34
CA ASN A 46 26.25 -7.65 -9.13
C ASN A 46 26.68 -7.73 -7.65
N GLU A 47 25.74 -7.99 -6.76
CA GLU A 47 25.99 -8.28 -5.35
C GLU A 47 26.14 -9.80 -5.17
N PRO A 48 26.97 -10.26 -4.21
CA PRO A 48 27.05 -11.67 -3.88
C PRO A 48 25.69 -12.26 -3.50
N GLU A 49 25.40 -13.45 -4.00
CA GLU A 49 24.27 -14.24 -3.53
C GLU A 49 24.63 -14.97 -2.23
N TYR A 50 23.81 -14.80 -1.20
CA TYR A 50 23.98 -15.45 0.09
C TYR A 50 23.11 -16.70 0.15
N SER A 51 23.37 -17.68 -0.72
CA SER A 51 22.56 -18.92 -0.85
C SER A 51 22.54 -19.78 0.41
N LYS A 52 23.52 -19.62 1.30
CA LYS A 52 23.60 -20.26 2.63
C LYS A 52 23.28 -19.29 3.77
N PHE A 53 22.39 -18.32 3.54
CA PHE A 53 21.96 -17.39 4.58
C PHE A 53 21.47 -18.14 5.81
N ASP A 54 22.03 -17.82 6.98
CA ASP A 54 21.60 -18.34 8.28
C ASP A 54 21.22 -17.17 9.19
N TRP A 55 19.97 -17.13 9.64
CA TRP A 55 19.49 -16.10 10.56
C TRP A 55 20.19 -16.18 11.93
N LYS A 56 20.77 -17.34 12.30
CA LYS A 56 21.53 -17.49 13.55
C LYS A 56 22.84 -16.73 13.50
N ASP A 57 23.39 -16.50 12.31
CA ASP A 57 24.57 -15.66 12.15
C ASP A 57 24.19 -14.18 12.34
N LYS A 58 24.66 -13.61 13.45
CA LYS A 58 24.50 -12.20 13.78
C LYS A 58 25.03 -11.28 12.67
N ASN A 59 26.14 -11.62 12.02
CA ASN A 59 26.71 -10.79 10.97
C ASN A 59 25.81 -10.76 9.73
N MET A 60 25.18 -11.89 9.39
CA MET A 60 24.22 -11.96 8.28
C MET A 60 22.95 -11.16 8.56
N ARG A 61 22.44 -11.19 9.80
CA ARG A 61 21.31 -10.34 10.22
C ARG A 61 21.64 -8.85 10.15
N LEU A 62 22.84 -8.46 10.59
CA LEU A 62 23.27 -7.06 10.52
C LEU A 62 23.48 -6.62 9.07
N LEU A 63 24.06 -7.49 8.24
CA LEU A 63 24.24 -7.23 6.82
C LEU A 63 22.90 -6.96 6.13
N SER A 64 21.86 -7.76 6.39
CA SER A 64 20.54 -7.54 5.77
C SER A 64 19.91 -6.20 6.21
N LEU A 65 20.00 -5.85 7.49
CA LEU A 65 19.58 -4.55 8.01
C LEU A 65 20.29 -3.40 7.30
N PHE A 66 21.63 -3.40 7.27
CA PHE A 66 22.40 -2.30 6.69
C PHE A 66 22.19 -2.20 5.18
N ARG A 67 22.08 -3.31 4.46
CA ARG A 67 21.82 -3.29 3.01
C ARG A 67 20.48 -2.66 2.70
N TYR A 68 19.41 -3.09 3.36
CA TYR A 68 18.09 -2.52 3.14
C TYR A 68 18.03 -1.05 3.56
N TRP A 69 18.59 -0.72 4.72
CA TRP A 69 18.61 0.65 5.23
C TRP A 69 19.29 1.62 4.25
N ASN A 70 20.46 1.24 3.72
CA ASN A 70 21.19 2.03 2.73
C ASN A 70 20.42 2.10 1.39
N PHE A 71 19.78 1.01 0.96
CA PHE A 71 19.01 1.03 -0.27
C PHE A 71 17.88 2.07 -0.22
N ILE A 72 17.12 2.12 0.87
CA ILE A 72 16.09 3.13 1.08
C ILE A 72 16.71 4.53 1.22
N GLU A 73 17.81 4.67 1.95
CA GLU A 73 18.48 5.96 2.15
C GLU A 73 18.87 6.64 0.83
N TYR A 74 19.35 5.87 -0.14
CA TYR A 74 19.88 6.43 -1.38
C TYR A 74 18.95 6.30 -2.59
N PHE A 75 17.99 5.38 -2.59
CA PHE A 75 17.21 5.06 -3.78
C PHE A 75 15.69 5.14 -3.59
N PHE A 76 15.17 5.37 -2.37
CA PHE A 76 13.75 5.58 -2.15
C PHE A 76 13.40 7.08 -2.09
N PRO A 77 12.64 7.61 -3.07
CA PRO A 77 12.41 9.06 -3.16
C PRO A 77 11.57 9.63 -2.02
N TYR A 78 10.71 8.83 -1.40
CA TYR A 78 9.71 9.31 -0.44
C TYR A 78 10.11 9.15 1.02
N LYS A 79 11.39 8.86 1.33
CA LYS A 79 11.86 8.69 2.71
C LYS A 79 11.61 9.91 3.63
N TYR A 80 11.39 11.09 3.06
CA TYR A 80 11.07 12.31 3.81
C TYR A 80 9.59 12.43 4.18
N GLN A 81 8.74 11.52 3.68
CA GLN A 81 7.29 11.47 3.94
C GLN A 81 6.90 10.36 4.91
N THR A 82 7.86 9.59 5.41
CA THR A 82 7.63 8.53 6.38
C THR A 82 7.28 9.11 7.76
N ASP A 83 6.51 8.36 8.54
CA ASP A 83 6.08 8.69 9.90
C ASP A 83 7.29 8.87 10.84
N GLU A 84 8.38 8.13 10.59
CA GLU A 84 9.61 8.17 11.37
C GLU A 84 10.79 8.74 10.56
N ASN A 85 11.70 9.43 11.25
CA ASN A 85 12.97 9.82 10.65
C ASN A 85 13.81 8.58 10.32
N TRP A 86 14.24 8.45 9.06
CA TRP A 86 14.94 7.26 8.58
C TRP A 86 16.24 6.94 9.35
N ASN A 87 16.98 7.95 9.81
CA ASN A 87 18.18 7.74 10.63
C ASN A 87 17.83 7.13 12.00
N SER A 88 16.76 7.60 12.62
CA SER A 88 16.27 7.05 13.89
C SER A 88 15.80 5.60 13.73
N THR A 89 15.25 5.23 12.57
CA THR A 89 14.83 3.86 12.26
C THR A 89 15.97 2.87 12.40
N LEU A 90 17.18 3.16 11.90
CA LEU A 90 18.35 2.28 12.04
C LEU A 90 18.68 2.04 13.51
N LYS A 91 18.77 3.11 14.30
CA LYS A 91 19.07 3.06 15.73
C LYS A 91 18.04 2.20 16.50
N ASN A 92 16.77 2.32 16.15
CA ASN A 92 15.67 1.61 16.81
C ASN A 92 15.59 0.13 16.40
N LEU A 93 15.96 -0.21 15.16
CA LEU A 93 15.94 -1.58 14.65
C LEU A 93 17.17 -2.39 15.03
N LEU A 94 18.34 -1.75 15.17
CA LEU A 94 19.61 -2.43 15.44
C LEU A 94 19.52 -3.43 16.61
N PRO A 95 18.96 -3.09 17.79
CA PRO A 95 18.82 -4.05 18.89
C PRO A 95 17.95 -5.26 18.54
N LYS A 96 16.94 -5.10 17.68
CA LYS A 96 16.03 -6.19 17.26
C LYS A 96 16.74 -7.21 16.38
N PHE A 97 17.66 -6.76 15.52
CA PHE A 97 18.46 -7.64 14.69
C PHE A 97 19.59 -8.31 15.48
N VAL A 98 20.23 -7.59 16.41
CA VAL A 98 21.30 -8.16 17.26
C VAL A 98 20.74 -9.21 18.23
N ASN A 99 19.61 -8.91 18.86
CA ASN A 99 19.05 -9.70 19.96
C ASN A 99 17.90 -10.62 19.54
N ALA A 100 17.63 -10.82 18.24
CA ALA A 100 16.58 -11.74 17.83
C ALA A 100 16.89 -13.17 18.34
N GLN A 101 15.93 -13.77 19.06
CA GLN A 101 16.10 -15.06 19.75
C GLN A 101 15.57 -16.23 18.92
N SER A 102 14.77 -15.92 17.90
CA SER A 102 14.17 -16.89 16.98
C SER A 102 14.20 -16.38 15.54
N GLU A 103 14.02 -17.31 14.59
CA GLU A 103 13.82 -16.95 13.18
C GLU A 103 12.59 -16.05 13.00
N GLN A 104 11.56 -16.25 13.82
CA GLN A 104 10.36 -15.42 13.81
C GLN A 104 10.66 -13.98 14.25
N ASP A 105 11.47 -13.78 15.29
CA ASP A 105 11.88 -12.43 15.72
C ASP A 105 12.65 -11.70 14.61
N TYR A 106 13.58 -12.40 13.95
CA TYR A 106 14.33 -11.83 12.82
C TYR A 106 13.40 -11.43 11.67
N ASN A 107 12.46 -12.29 11.31
CA ASN A 107 11.50 -12.00 10.24
C ASN A 107 10.52 -10.87 10.61
N LEU A 108 10.10 -10.76 11.87
CA LEU A 108 9.30 -9.64 12.36
C LEU A 108 10.09 -8.33 12.37
N ALA A 109 11.38 -8.36 12.69
CA ALA A 109 12.25 -7.18 12.60
C ALA A 109 12.37 -6.68 11.15
N ASN A 110 12.48 -7.59 10.16
CA ASN A 110 12.44 -7.25 8.74
C ASN A 110 11.08 -6.68 8.32
N LEU A 111 9.97 -7.31 8.71
CA LEU A 111 8.63 -6.82 8.41
C LEU A 111 8.41 -5.42 8.98
N GLU A 112 8.88 -5.16 10.21
CA GLU A 112 8.81 -3.84 10.83
C GLU A 112 9.66 -2.81 10.07
N MET A 113 10.90 -3.17 9.70
CA MET A 113 11.77 -2.31 8.89
C MET A 113 11.13 -1.91 7.56
N ILE A 114 10.53 -2.88 6.87
CA ILE A 114 9.88 -2.67 5.57
C ILE A 114 8.61 -1.83 5.75
N SER A 115 7.83 -2.05 6.80
CA SER A 115 6.61 -1.29 7.07
C SER A 115 6.90 0.19 7.40
N LYS A 116 8.08 0.51 7.94
CA LYS A 116 8.49 1.88 8.31
C LYS A 116 8.78 2.81 7.13
N ILE A 117 8.82 2.30 5.88
CA ILE A 117 8.95 3.17 4.70
C ILE A 117 7.62 3.78 4.27
N ASP A 118 6.51 3.42 4.94
CA ASP A 118 5.15 3.90 4.66
C ASP A 118 4.78 3.81 3.17
N ASP A 119 5.07 2.66 2.55
CA ASP A 119 4.61 2.35 1.21
C ASP A 119 3.50 1.29 1.26
N SER A 120 2.39 1.59 0.60
CA SER A 120 1.24 0.70 0.46
C SER A 120 1.52 -0.54 -0.39
N HIS A 121 2.67 -0.61 -1.05
CA HIS A 121 3.12 -1.72 -1.89
C HIS A 121 4.35 -2.46 -1.32
N ALA A 122 4.86 -2.04 -0.16
CA ALA A 122 5.98 -2.70 0.50
C ALA A 122 5.49 -3.88 1.35
N TYR A 123 5.56 -5.09 0.81
CA TYR A 123 5.15 -6.32 1.50
C TYR A 123 6.37 -7.15 1.90
N TYR A 124 6.28 -7.83 3.05
CA TYR A 124 7.25 -8.84 3.46
C TYR A 124 6.48 -10.04 4.02
N ILE A 125 6.47 -11.13 3.27
CA ILE A 125 5.66 -12.30 3.55
C ILE A 125 6.58 -13.51 3.62
N THR A 126 6.68 -14.10 4.80
CA THR A 126 7.36 -15.35 5.05
C THR A 126 6.45 -16.31 5.82
N TRP A 127 6.86 -17.57 5.95
CA TRP A 127 6.13 -18.50 6.81
C TRP A 127 6.08 -17.98 8.25
N GLN A 128 7.18 -17.40 8.75
CA GLN A 128 7.30 -16.89 10.11
C GLN A 128 6.40 -15.68 10.36
N THR A 129 6.31 -14.73 9.42
CA THR A 129 5.39 -13.60 9.57
C THR A 129 3.93 -14.07 9.52
N ASN A 130 3.60 -15.00 8.61
CA ASN A 130 2.25 -15.58 8.55
C ASN A 130 1.91 -16.38 9.81
N ASN A 131 2.87 -17.12 10.37
CA ASN A 131 2.69 -17.85 11.62
C ASN A 131 2.41 -16.92 12.81
N TYR A 132 3.10 -15.77 12.87
CA TYR A 132 2.87 -14.75 13.90
C TYR A 132 1.44 -14.17 13.89
N PHE A 133 0.87 -13.90 12.70
CA PHE A 133 -0.52 -13.45 12.58
C PHE A 133 -1.54 -14.59 12.61
N GLY A 134 -1.10 -15.80 12.26
CA GLY A 134 -1.87 -17.02 12.16
C GLY A 134 -2.57 -17.22 10.81
N PHE A 135 -2.71 -18.49 10.46
CA PHE A 135 -3.22 -18.94 9.16
C PHE A 135 -4.75 -19.05 9.09
N LYS A 136 -5.46 -19.01 10.22
CA LYS A 136 -6.91 -19.16 10.27
C LYS A 136 -7.60 -17.82 10.40
N TRP A 137 -8.70 -17.65 9.67
CA TRP A 137 -9.44 -16.42 9.44
C TRP A 137 -10.91 -16.59 9.80
N LEU A 138 -11.57 -15.51 10.20
CA LEU A 138 -13.03 -15.47 10.20
C LEU A 138 -13.56 -15.37 8.75
N PRO A 139 -14.72 -15.97 8.45
CA PRO A 139 -15.31 -15.95 7.10
C PRO A 139 -15.94 -14.59 6.72
N ILE A 140 -15.45 -13.49 7.29
CA ILE A 140 -16.01 -12.13 7.17
C ILE A 140 -15.06 -11.17 6.47
N LYS A 141 -15.63 -10.24 5.70
CA LYS A 141 -14.98 -9.00 5.29
C LYS A 141 -15.39 -7.90 6.28
N PHE A 142 -14.46 -7.03 6.63
CA PHE A 142 -14.72 -5.93 7.56
C PHE A 142 -13.99 -4.66 7.14
N GLU A 143 -14.49 -3.54 7.63
CA GLU A 143 -13.84 -2.25 7.53
C GLU A 143 -13.58 -1.72 8.95
N LEU A 144 -12.38 -1.22 9.19
CA LEU A 144 -12.08 -0.47 10.41
C LEU A 144 -12.60 0.95 10.26
N ILE A 145 -13.55 1.32 11.11
CA ILE A 145 -14.15 2.64 11.17
C ILE A 145 -13.97 3.10 12.61
N ASP A 146 -13.29 4.23 12.77
CA ASP A 146 -12.81 4.71 14.08
C ASP A 146 -12.04 3.60 14.82
N ASP A 147 -12.53 3.15 15.97
CA ASP A 147 -11.87 2.20 16.86
C ASP A 147 -12.53 0.81 16.86
N VAL A 148 -13.44 0.55 15.91
CA VAL A 148 -14.21 -0.70 15.79
C VAL A 148 -14.09 -1.34 14.42
N ALA A 149 -14.47 -2.61 14.32
CA ALA A 149 -14.55 -3.33 13.05
C ALA A 149 -16.01 -3.57 12.67
N VAL A 150 -16.43 -3.04 11.52
CA VAL A 150 -17.80 -3.24 11.01
C VAL A 150 -17.78 -4.32 9.94
N ILE A 151 -18.61 -5.36 10.10
CA ILE A 151 -18.75 -6.43 9.10
C ILE A 151 -19.37 -5.82 7.84
N SER A 152 -18.66 -5.92 6.71
CA SER A 152 -19.04 -5.31 5.43
C SER A 152 -19.37 -6.32 4.35
N GLY A 153 -19.19 -7.61 4.63
CA GLY A 153 -19.50 -8.71 3.72
C GLY A 153 -18.90 -10.01 4.23
N PHE A 154 -18.90 -11.04 3.39
CA PHE A 154 -18.38 -12.36 3.72
C PHE A 154 -17.35 -12.83 2.69
N TYR A 155 -16.38 -13.62 3.16
CA TYR A 155 -15.59 -14.47 2.28
C TYR A 155 -16.34 -15.77 1.98
N ASP A 156 -17.04 -16.30 2.99
CA ASP A 156 -17.94 -17.45 2.90
C ASP A 156 -19.18 -17.21 3.79
N LYS A 157 -20.29 -16.79 3.16
CA LYS A 157 -21.54 -16.51 3.86
C LYS A 157 -22.09 -17.69 4.66
N GLN A 158 -21.96 -18.92 4.18
CA GLN A 158 -22.52 -20.08 4.90
C GLN A 158 -21.81 -20.30 6.24
N LEU A 159 -20.48 -20.15 6.26
CA LEU A 159 -19.70 -20.24 7.51
C LEU A 159 -20.02 -19.08 8.45
N ALA A 160 -20.15 -17.86 7.91
CA ALA A 160 -20.51 -16.69 8.72
C ALA A 160 -21.91 -16.81 9.34
N GLU A 161 -22.89 -17.36 8.60
CA GLU A 161 -24.26 -17.58 9.07
C GLU A 161 -24.36 -18.67 10.14
N LYS A 162 -23.53 -19.72 10.07
CA LYS A 162 -23.45 -20.74 11.15
C LYS A 162 -23.07 -20.12 12.48
N ASP A 163 -22.20 -19.13 12.44
CA ASP A 163 -21.81 -18.32 13.59
C ASP A 163 -22.70 -17.10 13.78
N ASP A 164 -23.90 -17.02 13.18
CA ASP A 164 -24.82 -15.87 13.25
C ASP A 164 -24.09 -14.51 13.20
N LEU A 165 -23.23 -14.33 12.19
CA LEU A 165 -22.56 -13.06 11.89
C LEU A 165 -23.31 -12.35 10.75
N LYS A 166 -23.54 -11.04 10.89
CA LYS A 166 -24.34 -10.25 9.95
C LYS A 166 -23.57 -9.03 9.46
N ILE A 167 -23.80 -8.67 8.20
CA ILE A 167 -23.35 -7.37 7.68
C ILE A 167 -23.95 -6.27 8.55
N GLY A 168 -23.11 -5.32 8.97
CA GLY A 168 -23.49 -4.23 9.88
C GLY A 168 -23.22 -4.51 11.35
N ASP A 169 -22.90 -5.75 11.75
CA ASP A 169 -22.43 -6.01 13.12
C ASP A 169 -21.15 -5.21 13.39
N ILE A 170 -21.08 -4.59 14.58
CA ILE A 170 -19.94 -3.78 15.01
C ILE A 170 -19.16 -4.58 16.05
N ILE A 171 -18.04 -5.16 15.67
CA ILE A 171 -17.14 -5.88 16.58
C ILE A 171 -16.27 -4.86 17.31
N THR A 172 -16.35 -4.87 18.64
CA THR A 172 -15.64 -3.93 19.53
C THR A 172 -14.41 -4.58 20.15
N LYS A 173 -14.45 -5.88 20.45
CA LYS A 173 -13.36 -6.62 21.10
C LYS A 173 -13.15 -8.01 20.53
N VAL A 174 -11.93 -8.50 20.70
CA VAL A 174 -11.48 -9.86 20.38
C VAL A 174 -10.64 -10.36 21.54
N ASP A 175 -11.02 -11.50 22.12
CA ASP A 175 -10.40 -12.09 23.33
C ASP A 175 -10.17 -11.05 24.45
N GLY A 176 -11.14 -10.16 24.65
CA GLY A 176 -11.13 -9.10 25.67
C GLY A 176 -10.35 -7.82 25.30
N LYS A 177 -9.56 -7.82 24.22
CA LYS A 177 -8.87 -6.62 23.72
C LYS A 177 -9.72 -5.86 22.72
N THR A 178 -9.71 -4.53 22.79
CA THR A 178 -10.39 -3.68 21.79
C THR A 178 -9.73 -3.80 20.41
N ILE A 179 -10.51 -3.59 19.35
CA ILE A 179 -9.98 -3.57 17.98
C ILE A 179 -8.86 -2.54 17.82
N ASN A 180 -8.98 -1.38 18.46
CA ASN A 180 -7.96 -0.33 18.42
C ASN A 180 -6.66 -0.74 19.14
N GLU A 181 -6.73 -1.42 20.29
CA GLU A 181 -5.55 -1.98 20.95
C GLU A 181 -4.82 -2.96 20.05
N ILE A 182 -5.55 -3.92 19.47
CA ILE A 182 -4.99 -4.92 18.54
C ILE A 182 -4.34 -4.23 17.34
N PHE A 183 -5.03 -3.27 16.73
CA PHE A 183 -4.49 -2.52 15.62
C PHE A 183 -3.21 -1.77 16.02
N ASN A 184 -3.18 -1.09 17.17
CA ASN A 184 -2.00 -0.35 17.63
C ASN A 184 -0.81 -1.25 17.99
N GLU A 185 -1.04 -2.45 18.52
CA GLU A 185 0.00 -3.45 18.75
C GLU A 185 0.63 -3.93 17.43
N LYS A 186 -0.19 -4.10 16.39
CA LYS A 186 0.21 -4.71 15.13
C LYS A 186 0.60 -3.71 14.04
N LYS A 187 0.21 -2.43 14.12
CA LYS A 187 0.39 -1.42 13.04
C LYS A 187 1.82 -1.24 12.57
N LYS A 188 2.81 -1.51 13.42
CA LYS A 188 4.24 -1.48 13.08
C LYS A 188 4.65 -2.55 12.05
N PHE A 189 3.81 -3.55 11.82
CA PHE A 189 3.99 -4.64 10.85
C PHE A 189 3.03 -4.54 9.66
N ILE A 190 2.35 -3.40 9.51
CA ILE A 190 1.32 -3.20 8.50
C ILE A 190 1.76 -2.10 7.56
N ASN A 191 1.89 -2.44 6.30
CA ASN A 191 2.31 -1.53 5.27
C ASN A 191 1.17 -0.56 4.90
N GLY A 192 1.53 0.68 4.56
CA GLY A 192 0.55 1.68 4.14
C GLY A 192 1.10 3.09 4.21
N SER A 193 0.80 3.90 3.19
CA SER A 193 1.27 5.28 3.05
C SER A 193 0.54 6.32 3.89
N ASN A 194 -0.29 5.85 4.83
CA ASN A 194 -0.96 6.62 5.87
C ASN A 194 -1.77 5.66 6.74
N ILE A 195 -2.29 6.19 7.86
CA ILE A 195 -3.08 5.42 8.81
C ILE A 195 -4.33 4.75 8.21
N LEU A 196 -5.02 5.40 7.26
CA LEU A 196 -6.22 4.82 6.63
C LEU A 196 -5.85 3.62 5.77
N GLN A 197 -4.72 3.69 5.05
CA GLN A 197 -4.23 2.59 4.24
C GLN A 197 -3.65 1.46 5.10
N LYS A 198 -3.01 1.77 6.25
CA LYS A 198 -2.64 0.77 7.27
C LYS A 198 -3.89 0.06 7.81
N LYS A 199 -4.94 0.79 8.20
CA LYS A 199 -6.25 0.20 8.62
C LYS A 199 -6.89 -0.66 7.51
N ARG A 200 -6.73 -0.30 6.24
CA ARG A 200 -7.22 -1.10 5.11
C ARG A 200 -6.42 -2.39 4.91
N ASN A 201 -5.11 -2.33 5.12
CA ASN A 201 -4.21 -3.47 4.96
C ASN A 201 -4.16 -4.38 6.19
N SER A 202 -4.67 -3.94 7.34
CA SER A 202 -4.66 -4.72 8.59
C SER A 202 -5.59 -5.93 8.62
N ARG A 203 -6.25 -6.27 7.50
CA ARG A 203 -7.23 -7.37 7.45
C ARG A 203 -6.67 -8.71 7.91
N TYR A 204 -5.37 -8.96 7.74
CA TYR A 204 -4.69 -10.17 8.19
C TYR A 204 -4.20 -10.13 9.65
N ALA A 205 -4.43 -9.03 10.38
CA ALA A 205 -3.83 -8.79 11.69
C ALA A 205 -4.84 -8.57 12.83
N ILE A 206 -6.14 -8.49 12.53
CA ILE A 206 -7.18 -8.20 13.53
C ILE A 206 -7.80 -9.47 14.11
N PHE A 207 -8.30 -10.36 13.24
CA PHE A 207 -9.07 -11.55 13.66
C PHE A 207 -8.33 -12.88 13.45
N ASN A 208 -7.17 -12.84 12.80
CA ASN A 208 -6.42 -14.02 12.41
C ASN A 208 -5.76 -14.67 13.64
N GLY A 209 -5.47 -15.97 13.55
CA GLY A 209 -4.64 -16.65 14.54
C GLY A 209 -4.53 -18.15 14.32
N GLY A 210 -4.01 -18.87 15.31
CA GLY A 210 -3.72 -20.31 15.24
C GLY A 210 -4.86 -21.25 15.67
N SER A 211 -5.76 -20.80 16.56
CA SER A 211 -6.84 -21.66 17.06
C SER A 211 -8.09 -21.64 16.17
N ASP A 212 -8.92 -22.67 16.30
CA ASP A 212 -10.14 -22.87 15.49
C ASP A 212 -11.29 -21.95 15.86
N SER A 213 -11.19 -21.21 16.96
CA SER A 213 -12.22 -20.28 17.39
C SER A 213 -11.63 -19.09 18.13
N ILE A 214 -12.42 -18.03 18.25
CA ILE A 214 -12.05 -16.77 18.90
C ILE A 214 -13.27 -16.16 19.57
N LYS A 215 -13.08 -15.51 20.72
CA LYS A 215 -14.16 -14.80 21.40
C LYS A 215 -14.24 -13.38 20.85
N ILE A 216 -15.43 -12.95 20.43
CA ILE A 216 -15.69 -11.57 20.01
C ILE A 216 -16.77 -10.94 20.89
N SER A 217 -16.63 -9.64 21.15
CA SER A 217 -17.70 -8.78 21.68
C SER A 217 -18.17 -7.89 20.54
N PHE A 218 -19.48 -7.83 20.30
CA PHE A 218 -20.04 -7.07 19.18
C PHE A 218 -21.39 -6.43 19.54
N LEU A 219 -21.71 -5.34 18.84
CA LEU A 219 -22.98 -4.63 18.94
C LEU A 219 -23.85 -4.96 17.73
N ARG A 220 -25.10 -5.33 18.01
CA ARG A 220 -26.17 -5.47 17.02
C ARG A 220 -27.44 -4.83 17.57
N ASN A 221 -28.03 -3.89 16.84
CA ASN A 221 -29.22 -3.13 17.27
C ASN A 221 -29.03 -2.49 18.67
N ASN A 222 -27.87 -1.86 18.90
CA ASN A 222 -27.49 -1.23 20.17
C ASN A 222 -27.43 -2.18 21.39
N LYS A 223 -27.47 -3.50 21.17
CA LYS A 223 -27.25 -4.51 22.22
C LYS A 223 -25.86 -5.10 22.07
N GLU A 224 -25.08 -5.04 23.15
CA GLU A 224 -23.78 -5.71 23.23
C GLU A 224 -23.97 -7.19 23.54
N THR A 225 -23.21 -8.04 22.87
CA THR A 225 -23.23 -9.50 23.07
C THR A 225 -21.83 -10.05 22.84
N GLU A 226 -21.49 -11.10 23.58
CA GLU A 226 -20.26 -11.85 23.36
C GLU A 226 -20.57 -13.23 22.77
N LYS A 227 -19.69 -13.71 21.90
CA LYS A 227 -19.79 -15.05 21.33
C LYS A 227 -18.44 -15.62 20.95
N ILE A 228 -18.38 -16.94 20.94
CA ILE A 228 -17.27 -17.67 20.31
C ILE A 228 -17.66 -17.90 18.85
N VAL A 229 -16.77 -17.54 17.93
CA VAL A 229 -16.91 -17.76 16.49
C VAL A 229 -15.72 -18.54 15.95
N HIS A 230 -15.91 -19.21 14.81
CA HIS A 230 -14.97 -20.17 14.27
C HIS A 230 -14.07 -19.55 13.20
N ARG A 231 -12.80 -19.96 13.24
CA ARG A 231 -11.77 -19.59 12.27
C ARG A 231 -11.47 -20.79 11.38
N PHE A 232 -11.16 -20.51 10.12
CA PHE A 232 -10.89 -21.52 9.10
C PHE A 232 -9.65 -21.15 8.30
N LEU A 233 -8.97 -22.10 7.68
CA LEU A 233 -7.91 -21.77 6.74
C LEU A 233 -8.53 -21.02 5.55
N PHE A 234 -7.87 -19.96 5.10
CA PHE A 234 -8.40 -19.13 4.01
C PHE A 234 -8.67 -19.93 2.72
N LYS A 235 -7.87 -20.98 2.46
CA LYS A 235 -8.03 -21.88 1.32
C LYS A 235 -9.33 -22.71 1.35
N ASP A 236 -9.95 -22.86 2.52
CA ASP A 236 -11.15 -23.68 2.72
C ASP A 236 -12.44 -22.87 2.53
N PHE A 237 -12.34 -21.54 2.36
CA PHE A 237 -13.48 -20.69 2.05
C PHE A 237 -14.03 -20.99 0.66
N LYS A 238 -15.34 -21.23 0.58
CA LYS A 238 -16.02 -21.36 -0.71
C LYS A 238 -16.21 -19.96 -1.28
N GLN A 239 -15.67 -19.74 -2.48
CA GLN A 239 -15.82 -18.47 -3.15
C GLN A 239 -17.29 -18.21 -3.48
N GLU A 240 -17.84 -17.12 -2.95
CA GLU A 240 -19.17 -16.66 -3.35
C GLU A 240 -19.19 -16.34 -4.84
N ALA A 241 -20.30 -16.70 -5.49
CA ALA A 241 -20.57 -16.26 -6.86
C ALA A 241 -20.51 -14.73 -6.90
N LYS A 242 -19.67 -14.19 -7.79
CA LYS A 242 -19.62 -12.74 -7.99
C LYS A 242 -20.99 -12.28 -8.48
N GLU A 243 -21.64 -11.41 -7.72
CA GLU A 243 -22.85 -10.72 -8.17
C GLU A 243 -22.58 -10.08 -9.53
N ASN A 244 -23.42 -10.38 -10.52
CA ASN A 244 -23.29 -9.84 -11.86
C ASN A 244 -23.79 -8.39 -11.88
N LYS A 245 -22.97 -7.47 -11.37
CA LYS A 245 -23.28 -6.03 -11.36
C LYS A 245 -23.02 -5.43 -12.74
N PRO A 246 -23.92 -4.55 -13.24
CA PRO A 246 -23.65 -3.85 -14.48
C PRO A 246 -22.41 -2.97 -14.33
N LYS A 247 -21.53 -2.99 -15.34
CA LYS A 247 -20.30 -2.18 -15.36
C LYS A 247 -20.60 -0.68 -15.37
N TYR A 248 -21.70 -0.31 -16.03
CA TYR A 248 -22.25 1.03 -16.07
C TYR A 248 -23.76 0.98 -16.28
N LYS A 249 -24.47 2.05 -15.89
CA LYS A 249 -25.92 2.20 -16.08
C LYS A 249 -26.33 3.67 -16.04
N ILE A 250 -27.53 3.98 -16.52
CA ILE A 250 -28.16 5.28 -16.33
C ILE A 250 -29.09 5.18 -15.11
N LEU A 251 -28.92 6.11 -14.16
CA LEU A 251 -29.74 6.31 -12.97
C LEU A 251 -30.89 7.28 -13.27
N PRO A 252 -31.90 7.38 -12.37
CA PRO A 252 -32.93 8.41 -12.47
C PRO A 252 -32.35 9.81 -12.69
N GLN A 253 -33.14 10.68 -13.34
CA GLN A 253 -32.72 12.04 -13.73
C GLN A 253 -31.61 12.09 -14.80
N ASN A 254 -31.42 11.00 -15.55
CA ASN A 254 -30.43 10.90 -16.62
C ASN A 254 -28.99 11.11 -16.12
N ILE A 255 -28.61 10.38 -15.07
CA ILE A 255 -27.26 10.41 -14.49
C ILE A 255 -26.55 9.09 -14.81
N GLY A 256 -25.44 9.13 -15.53
CA GLY A 256 -24.60 7.97 -15.78
C GLY A 256 -23.88 7.53 -14.50
N TYR A 257 -23.75 6.24 -14.29
CA TYR A 257 -22.97 5.65 -13.22
C TYR A 257 -22.03 4.60 -13.78
N VAL A 258 -20.77 4.63 -13.35
CA VAL A 258 -19.70 3.74 -13.81
C VAL A 258 -19.04 3.08 -12.61
N ASN A 259 -19.06 1.75 -12.56
CA ASN A 259 -18.32 1.00 -11.56
C ASN A 259 -16.90 0.73 -12.05
N MET A 260 -15.95 1.53 -11.59
CA MET A 260 -14.56 1.47 -12.04
C MET A 260 -13.86 0.16 -11.64
N GLY A 261 -14.35 -0.52 -10.59
CA GLY A 261 -13.78 -1.78 -10.10
C GLY A 261 -14.00 -2.98 -11.02
N ILE A 262 -15.00 -2.92 -11.90
CA ILE A 262 -15.34 -4.02 -12.81
C ILE A 262 -15.29 -3.64 -14.29
N LEU A 263 -15.33 -2.34 -14.62
CA LEU A 263 -15.14 -1.83 -15.97
C LEU A 263 -13.77 -2.27 -16.51
N GLU A 264 -13.74 -2.85 -17.71
CA GLU A 264 -12.51 -3.26 -18.37
C GLU A 264 -12.15 -2.28 -19.49
N LYS A 265 -10.87 -2.25 -19.88
CA LYS A 265 -10.36 -1.35 -20.94
C LYS A 265 -11.18 -1.42 -22.23
N LYS A 266 -11.59 -2.63 -22.63
CA LYS A 266 -12.41 -2.87 -23.84
C LYS A 266 -13.82 -2.28 -23.76
N ASP A 267 -14.34 -2.05 -22.56
CA ASP A 267 -15.70 -1.52 -22.37
C ASP A 267 -15.72 0.01 -22.37
N VAL A 268 -14.56 0.68 -22.31
CA VAL A 268 -14.49 2.14 -22.11
C VAL A 268 -15.17 2.91 -23.23
N SER A 269 -14.91 2.56 -24.50
CA SER A 269 -15.55 3.25 -25.64
C SER A 269 -17.07 3.13 -25.57
N LYS A 270 -17.60 1.90 -25.49
CA LYS A 270 -19.05 1.65 -25.41
C LYS A 270 -19.72 2.30 -24.21
N MET A 271 -19.02 2.31 -23.06
CA MET A 271 -19.50 3.00 -21.85
C MET A 271 -19.59 4.50 -22.10
N MET A 272 -18.55 5.11 -22.68
CA MET A 272 -18.56 6.53 -23.02
C MET A 272 -19.68 6.83 -24.00
N ASP A 273 -19.79 6.09 -25.11
CA ASP A 273 -20.87 6.27 -26.10
C ASP A 273 -22.27 6.22 -25.46
N SER A 274 -22.47 5.30 -24.51
CA SER A 274 -23.75 5.13 -23.81
C SER A 274 -24.05 6.23 -22.79
N LEU A 275 -23.04 6.87 -22.20
CA LEU A 275 -23.21 7.80 -21.08
C LEU A 275 -22.93 9.26 -21.44
N MET A 276 -22.34 9.53 -22.60
CA MET A 276 -21.86 10.87 -22.94
C MET A 276 -22.95 11.95 -22.99
N ASN A 277 -24.17 11.55 -23.32
CA ASN A 277 -25.34 12.44 -23.41
C ASN A 277 -26.12 12.54 -22.08
N THR A 278 -25.63 11.93 -20.99
CA THR A 278 -26.25 12.09 -19.68
C THR A 278 -26.05 13.52 -19.15
N LYS A 279 -26.86 13.93 -18.16
CA LYS A 279 -26.69 15.22 -17.47
C LYS A 279 -25.40 15.25 -16.65
N ALA A 280 -25.06 14.11 -16.06
CA ALA A 280 -23.86 13.91 -15.26
C ALA A 280 -23.36 12.47 -15.38
N ILE A 281 -22.08 12.23 -15.12
CA ILE A 281 -21.49 10.89 -15.01
C ILE A 281 -20.79 10.76 -13.66
N ILE A 282 -21.17 9.74 -12.89
CA ILE A 282 -20.55 9.35 -11.63
C ILE A 282 -19.55 8.22 -11.88
N PHE A 283 -18.26 8.51 -11.72
CA PHE A 283 -17.22 7.48 -11.70
C PHE A 283 -16.99 6.99 -10.27
N ASP A 284 -17.36 5.74 -9.99
CA ASP A 284 -17.20 5.11 -8.68
C ASP A 284 -15.79 4.55 -8.50
N ILE A 285 -14.90 5.40 -8.00
CA ILE A 285 -13.50 5.10 -7.70
C ILE A 285 -13.25 4.69 -6.24
N ARG A 286 -14.32 4.32 -5.51
CA ARG A 286 -14.17 3.61 -4.22
C ARG A 286 -13.52 2.24 -4.42
N ASN A 287 -13.70 1.65 -5.61
CA ASN A 287 -13.03 0.43 -6.05
C ASN A 287 -11.76 0.75 -6.86
N TYR A 288 -10.81 -0.18 -6.91
CA TYR A 288 -9.58 0.00 -7.67
C TYR A 288 -9.84 -0.21 -9.17
N PRO A 289 -9.51 0.75 -10.06
CA PRO A 289 -9.79 0.64 -11.48
C PRO A 289 -8.91 -0.41 -12.15
N LYS A 290 -9.43 -1.07 -13.18
CA LYS A 290 -8.67 -2.03 -14.00
C LYS A 290 -7.81 -1.35 -15.08
N GLY A 291 -7.18 -0.22 -14.74
CA GLY A 291 -6.37 0.59 -15.66
C GLY A 291 -7.19 1.31 -16.75
N THR A 292 -8.47 1.58 -16.49
CA THR A 292 -9.39 2.29 -17.40
C THR A 292 -9.23 3.81 -17.34
N ASN A 293 -8.64 4.34 -16.26
CA ASN A 293 -8.41 5.76 -16.02
C ASN A 293 -7.68 6.47 -17.17
N TYR A 294 -6.64 5.85 -17.73
CA TYR A 294 -5.90 6.41 -18.87
C TYR A 294 -6.73 6.49 -20.16
N LEU A 295 -7.66 5.54 -20.37
CA LEU A 295 -8.51 5.58 -21.55
C LEU A 295 -9.63 6.60 -21.38
N ILE A 296 -10.21 6.68 -20.18
CA ILE A 296 -11.24 7.65 -19.82
C ILE A 296 -10.68 9.07 -19.87
N SER A 297 -9.42 9.30 -19.48
CA SER A 297 -8.79 10.62 -19.54
C SER A 297 -8.78 11.23 -20.95
N ASN A 298 -8.80 10.40 -22.00
CA ASN A 298 -8.90 10.88 -23.39
C ASN A 298 -10.26 11.48 -23.76
N TYR A 299 -11.32 11.19 -22.99
CA TYR A 299 -12.68 11.70 -23.22
C TYR A 299 -13.05 12.89 -22.34
N ILE A 300 -12.27 13.15 -21.29
CA ILE A 300 -12.58 14.19 -20.30
C ILE A 300 -11.62 15.37 -20.37
N SER A 301 -10.50 15.23 -21.08
CA SER A 301 -9.54 16.32 -21.26
C SER A 301 -9.65 16.95 -22.64
N SER A 302 -9.85 18.27 -22.65
CA SER A 302 -10.00 19.11 -23.85
C SER A 302 -8.66 19.46 -24.53
N LYS A 303 -7.53 19.01 -23.98
CA LYS A 303 -6.20 19.19 -24.57
C LYS A 303 -5.30 18.02 -24.20
N GLU A 304 -4.23 17.83 -24.95
CA GLU A 304 -3.19 16.89 -24.56
C GLU A 304 -2.51 17.36 -23.26
N ASN A 305 -2.41 16.47 -22.27
CA ASN A 305 -1.71 16.71 -21.01
C ASN A 305 -0.86 15.49 -20.63
N GLU A 306 0.22 15.73 -19.89
CA GLU A 306 0.96 14.68 -19.21
C GLU A 306 0.03 13.89 -18.28
N PHE A 307 0.00 12.56 -18.41
CA PHE A 307 -0.90 11.73 -17.62
C PHE A 307 -0.41 11.56 -16.18
N PHE A 308 0.90 11.54 -15.97
CA PHE A 308 1.52 11.48 -14.65
C PHE A 308 2.95 12.01 -14.69
N LYS A 309 3.49 12.34 -13.52
CA LYS A 309 4.92 12.60 -13.31
C LYS A 309 5.46 11.63 -12.29
N VAL A 310 6.74 11.28 -12.43
CA VAL A 310 7.44 10.39 -11.50
C VAL A 310 8.68 11.08 -10.96
N ILE A 311 9.07 10.72 -9.74
CA ILE A 311 10.36 11.06 -9.18
C ILE A 311 11.18 9.76 -9.10
N VAL A 312 12.38 9.78 -9.67
CA VAL A 312 13.25 8.59 -9.77
C VAL A 312 14.65 8.90 -9.22
N PRO A 313 15.36 7.90 -8.67
CA PRO A 313 16.73 8.10 -8.22
C PRO A 313 17.67 8.37 -9.39
N ASP A 314 18.58 9.32 -9.20
CA ASP A 314 19.71 9.55 -10.10
C ASP A 314 20.78 8.49 -9.79
N LEU A 315 20.88 7.45 -10.62
CA LEU A 315 21.80 6.34 -10.37
C LEU A 315 23.29 6.74 -10.42
N LYS A 316 23.60 7.90 -11.03
CA LYS A 316 24.95 8.51 -11.06
C LYS A 316 25.22 9.43 -9.86
N TYR A 317 24.21 9.64 -9.02
CA TYR A 317 24.30 10.43 -7.81
C TYR A 317 23.34 9.84 -6.75
N PRO A 318 23.73 8.75 -6.07
CA PRO A 318 22.92 8.15 -5.01
C PRO A 318 22.44 9.18 -3.97
N GLY A 319 21.16 9.12 -3.60
CA GLY A 319 20.51 10.08 -2.72
C GLY A 319 19.99 11.36 -3.40
N LYS A 320 20.24 11.55 -4.70
CA LYS A 320 19.61 12.58 -5.53
C LYS A 320 18.45 11.98 -6.31
N PHE A 321 17.39 12.75 -6.46
CA PHE A 321 16.19 12.36 -7.19
C PHE A 321 15.83 13.41 -8.23
N ILE A 322 15.29 12.96 -9.36
CA ILE A 322 14.92 13.80 -10.50
C ILE A 322 13.47 13.57 -10.86
N TRP A 323 12.76 14.66 -11.15
CA TRP A 323 11.43 14.60 -11.75
C TRP A 323 11.56 14.21 -13.22
N LYS A 324 10.69 13.30 -13.66
CA LYS A 324 10.51 12.93 -15.05
C LYS A 324 9.02 12.97 -15.37
N ASP A 325 8.71 13.36 -16.59
CA ASP A 325 7.38 13.20 -17.13
C ASP A 325 7.14 11.71 -17.42
N GLY A 326 5.89 11.27 -17.32
CA GLY A 326 5.50 9.89 -17.60
C GLY A 326 5.63 9.54 -19.08
N ASP A 327 5.56 8.26 -19.40
CA ASP A 327 5.58 7.76 -20.79
C ASP A 327 4.23 7.95 -21.53
N LYS A 328 3.26 8.62 -20.89
CA LYS A 328 1.87 8.70 -21.34
C LYS A 328 1.34 10.12 -21.29
N LYS A 329 0.70 10.49 -22.40
CA LYS A 329 -0.11 11.69 -22.54
C LYS A 329 -1.58 11.32 -22.72
N SER A 330 -2.47 12.16 -22.22
CA SER A 330 -3.91 11.97 -22.31
C SER A 330 -4.62 13.20 -22.86
N GLY A 331 -5.82 13.03 -23.41
CA GLY A 331 -6.62 14.12 -23.98
C GLY A 331 -6.42 14.23 -25.50
N LYS A 332 -6.87 13.18 -26.22
CA LYS A 332 -6.68 13.03 -27.67
C LYS A 332 -7.91 13.38 -28.52
N MET A 333 -9.06 13.65 -27.89
CA MET A 333 -10.32 13.90 -28.60
C MET A 333 -10.81 15.32 -28.32
N ASP A 334 -10.60 16.22 -29.27
CA ASP A 334 -11.08 17.62 -29.21
C ASP A 334 -12.62 17.71 -29.12
N ASN A 335 -13.33 16.61 -29.42
CA ASN A 335 -14.79 16.58 -29.57
C ASN A 335 -15.58 16.38 -28.26
N TYR A 336 -14.93 16.00 -27.16
CA TYR A 336 -15.66 15.65 -25.92
C TYR A 336 -15.13 16.44 -24.73
N ASN A 337 -15.78 17.56 -24.44
CA ASN A 337 -15.54 18.35 -23.22
C ASN A 337 -16.66 18.10 -22.21
N ILE A 338 -16.57 16.99 -21.46
CA ILE A 338 -17.61 16.60 -20.47
C ILE A 338 -17.30 17.17 -19.07
N LYS A 339 -16.24 18.00 -18.91
CA LYS A 339 -15.73 18.43 -17.59
C LYS A 339 -16.79 18.97 -16.64
N GLU A 340 -17.76 19.72 -17.16
CA GLU A 340 -18.83 20.35 -16.37
C GLU A 340 -19.89 19.36 -15.85
N LYS A 341 -19.82 18.09 -16.26
CA LYS A 341 -20.81 17.03 -15.96
C LYS A 341 -20.23 15.87 -15.14
N LEU A 342 -19.01 15.99 -14.61
CA LEU A 342 -18.30 14.88 -13.96
C LEU A 342 -18.38 14.96 -12.44
N PHE A 343 -18.76 13.83 -11.83
CA PHE A 343 -18.71 13.63 -10.40
C PHE A 343 -17.90 12.37 -10.08
N TYR A 344 -17.00 12.47 -9.10
CA TYR A 344 -16.19 11.34 -8.67
C TYR A 344 -16.62 10.91 -7.27
N LEU A 345 -17.04 9.67 -7.14
CA LEU A 345 -17.35 9.12 -5.83
C LEU A 345 -16.05 8.61 -5.20
N LEU A 346 -15.51 9.42 -4.30
CA LEU A 346 -14.29 9.14 -3.55
C LEU A 346 -14.62 8.67 -2.14
N MET A 347 -13.88 7.68 -1.67
CA MET A 347 -13.63 7.54 -0.23
C MET A 347 -12.28 8.19 0.08
N LYS A 348 -12.11 8.74 1.28
CA LYS A 348 -10.85 9.30 1.83
C LYS A 348 -9.64 8.32 1.81
N LYS A 349 -9.82 7.10 1.26
CA LYS A 349 -8.89 5.96 1.28
C LYS A 349 -8.00 5.82 0.04
N HIS A 350 -8.18 6.60 -1.04
CA HIS A 350 -7.43 6.42 -2.31
C HIS A 350 -6.62 7.64 -2.73
N LYS A 351 -5.36 7.75 -2.26
CA LYS A 351 -4.48 8.88 -2.60
C LYS A 351 -3.90 8.80 -4.02
N ALA A 352 -3.62 7.58 -4.52
CA ALA A 352 -2.98 7.38 -5.82
C ALA A 352 -3.82 7.88 -7.02
N MET A 353 -5.16 7.86 -6.90
CA MET A 353 -6.06 8.39 -7.94
C MET A 353 -6.51 9.83 -7.71
N GLN A 354 -6.49 10.30 -6.46
CA GLN A 354 -6.88 11.69 -6.14
C GLN A 354 -6.00 12.71 -6.86
N ASN A 355 -4.73 12.37 -7.12
CA ASN A 355 -3.77 13.24 -7.81
C ASN A 355 -3.93 13.24 -9.36
N LEU A 356 -4.84 12.43 -9.92
CA LEU A 356 -5.14 12.37 -11.35
C LEU A 356 -6.46 13.05 -11.73
N LEU A 357 -7.13 13.66 -10.74
CA LEU A 357 -8.36 14.41 -10.96
C LEU A 357 -8.01 15.88 -11.27
N PRO A 358 -8.70 16.51 -12.23
CA PRO A 358 -8.44 17.90 -12.62
C PRO A 358 -8.71 18.91 -11.51
#